data_AF-A0A8J7FK36-F1
#
_entry.id   AF-A0A8J7FK36-F1
#
_cell.length_a   1.000
_cell.length_b   1.000
_cell.length_c   1.000
_cell.angle_alpha   90.00
_cell.angle_beta   90.00
_cell.angle_gamma   90.00
#
_symmetry.space_group_name_H-M   'P 1'
#
loop_
_entity.id
_entity.type
_entity.pdbx_description
1 polymer ?
#
loop_
_entity_poly.entity_id
_entity_poly.type
_entity_poly.pdbx_seq_one_letter_code
_entity_poly.pdbx_strand_id
1 'polypeptide(L)'
;MVFAAGAYSGKKQDFQIDQSGHAATRMDVIVNHPAKPVVLMLGAYEPTVWNIGWTPGTRVVGILASGYHRQAVAGFSQSTTVMTSTYDNRGACGYFYVGSDQQAGLNPLSRKLFGRPVSMVYPATDGQIVIGAAIPPGARVETSADIRPESYIDRSAPKAGEAGLVEAVNKGILRKSNQADMQAWVDAVARSRPAPDTPPVAGQSKPELPRYSNAYVVLKPFTYPAGLYGAHSAVFFIPRGVPQPQGDPGHSTVYDFNTLRCQGGRCSSDGY
;
A
#
# COMPACT_ATOMS: atom_id res chain seq x y z
N MET A 1 -5.75 12.85 -27.97
CA MET A 1 -6.68 11.83 -27.44
C MET A 1 -6.49 11.78 -25.94
N VAL A 2 -7.54 11.47 -25.16
CA VAL A 2 -7.40 11.20 -23.73
C VAL A 2 -7.72 9.73 -23.51
N PHE A 3 -6.79 8.97 -22.95
CA PHE A 3 -7.02 7.59 -22.57
C PHE A 3 -6.95 7.46 -21.06
N ALA A 4 -7.79 6.61 -20.49
CA ALA A 4 -7.69 6.23 -19.09
C ALA A 4 -7.17 4.82 -18.97
N ALA A 5 -6.37 4.53 -17.95
CA ALA A 5 -5.83 3.20 -17.74
C ALA A 5 -5.55 2.93 -16.26
N GLY A 6 -5.61 1.66 -15.88
CA GLY A 6 -5.24 1.22 -14.54
C GLY A 6 -6.02 0.01 -14.05
N ALA A 7 -5.95 -0.22 -12.75
CA ALA A 7 -6.59 -1.32 -12.04
C ALA A 7 -6.67 -0.94 -10.55
N TYR A 8 -7.25 -1.79 -9.71
CA TYR A 8 -7.13 -1.60 -8.25
C TYR A 8 -5.65 -1.59 -7.80
N SER A 9 -4.84 -2.50 -8.34
CA SER A 9 -3.41 -2.63 -8.00
C SER A 9 -2.58 -3.05 -9.20
N GLY A 10 -1.30 -2.69 -9.22
CA GLY A 10 -0.32 -3.21 -10.18
C GLY A 10 0.31 -4.52 -9.71
N LYS A 11 1.45 -4.88 -10.32
CA LYS A 11 2.29 -5.98 -9.87
C LYS A 11 2.97 -5.62 -8.55
N LYS A 12 2.78 -6.43 -7.51
CA LYS A 12 3.37 -6.20 -6.18
C LYS A 12 4.89 -6.09 -6.25
N GLN A 13 5.45 -5.18 -5.47
CA GLN A 13 6.88 -4.97 -5.30
C GLN A 13 7.31 -5.35 -3.88
N ASP A 14 8.60 -5.62 -3.70
CA ASP A 14 9.21 -5.92 -2.41
C ASP A 14 9.72 -4.66 -1.67
N PHE A 15 9.78 -3.53 -2.38
CA PHE A 15 10.13 -2.21 -1.85
C PHE A 15 8.89 -1.36 -1.53
N GLN A 16 9.09 -0.26 -0.82
CA GLN A 16 8.07 0.76 -0.59
C GLN A 16 8.36 2.07 -1.32
N ILE A 17 7.30 2.83 -1.56
CA ILE A 17 7.38 4.21 -2.03
C ILE A 17 6.68 5.18 -1.07
N ASP A 18 5.96 4.68 -0.08
CA ASP A 18 5.32 5.48 0.97
C ASP A 18 5.18 4.67 2.27
N GLN A 19 4.48 5.24 3.25
CA GLN A 19 4.18 4.63 4.55
C GLN A 19 2.67 4.47 4.74
N SER A 20 1.91 4.26 3.66
CA SER A 20 0.45 4.07 3.69
C SER A 20 0.00 2.77 4.38
N GLY A 21 0.94 1.93 4.79
CA GLY A 21 0.68 0.57 5.23
C GLY A 21 0.39 -0.39 4.07
N HIS A 22 0.21 0.10 2.84
CA HIS A 22 -0.05 -0.69 1.65
C HIS A 22 1.23 -0.99 0.88
N ALA A 23 1.35 -2.21 0.32
CA ALA A 23 2.55 -2.60 -0.40
C ALA A 23 2.61 -1.90 -1.77
N ALA A 24 3.74 -1.25 -2.06
CA ALA A 24 3.94 -0.65 -3.37
C ALA A 24 3.78 -1.65 -4.52
N THR A 25 3.21 -1.17 -5.62
CA THR A 25 3.02 -1.92 -6.86
C THR A 25 3.63 -1.19 -8.05
N ARG A 26 3.78 -1.90 -9.17
CA ARG A 26 4.26 -1.35 -10.44
C ARG A 26 3.25 -1.60 -11.55
N MET A 27 3.09 -0.60 -12.41
CA MET A 27 2.39 -0.75 -13.69
C MET A 27 3.32 -0.34 -14.83
N ASP A 28 3.57 -1.24 -15.77
CA ASP A 28 4.26 -0.95 -17.02
C ASP A 28 3.21 -0.62 -18.09
N VAL A 29 3.33 0.57 -18.67
CA VAL A 29 2.37 1.12 -19.64
C VAL A 29 3.09 1.35 -20.96
N ILE A 30 2.60 0.74 -22.03
CA ILE A 30 3.12 0.99 -23.38
C ILE A 30 2.04 1.67 -24.22
N VAL A 31 2.36 2.85 -24.74
CA VAL A 31 1.45 3.64 -25.58
C VAL A 31 1.82 3.50 -27.05
N ASN A 32 0.89 3.04 -27.86
CA ASN A 32 1.03 2.96 -29.31
C ASN A 32 -0.08 3.75 -30.00
N HIS A 33 0.20 5.02 -30.28
CA HIS A 33 -0.76 5.93 -30.91
C HIS A 33 -0.05 7.02 -31.75
N PRO A 34 0.59 6.65 -32.88
CA PRO A 34 1.41 7.57 -33.66
C PRO A 34 0.59 8.67 -34.37
N ALA A 35 -0.71 8.45 -34.59
CA ALA A 35 -1.53 9.37 -35.39
C ALA A 35 -1.80 10.73 -34.71
N LYS A 36 -1.90 10.75 -33.37
CA LYS A 36 -2.26 11.97 -32.61
C LYS A 36 -1.64 11.98 -31.22
N PRO A 37 -1.37 13.18 -30.66
CA PRO A 37 -0.86 13.31 -29.29
C PRO A 37 -1.84 12.74 -28.26
N VAL A 38 -1.29 12.18 -27.18
CA VAL A 38 -2.03 11.47 -26.14
C VAL A 38 -1.84 12.12 -24.78
N VAL A 39 -2.94 12.24 -24.03
CA VAL A 39 -2.95 12.48 -22.60
C VAL A 39 -3.39 11.20 -21.89
N LEU A 40 -2.71 10.84 -20.81
CA LEU A 40 -3.01 9.67 -20.00
C LEU A 40 -3.66 10.07 -18.68
N MET A 41 -4.76 9.39 -18.32
CA MET A 41 -5.35 9.40 -16.98
C MET A 41 -5.09 8.03 -16.34
N LEU A 42 -4.10 7.96 -15.46
CA LEU A 42 -3.64 6.72 -14.84
C LEU A 42 -4.21 6.62 -13.42
N GLY A 43 -4.83 5.50 -13.09
CA GLY A 43 -5.56 5.37 -11.82
C GLY A 43 -5.38 4.03 -11.14
N ALA A 44 -4.83 4.01 -9.91
CA ALA A 44 -4.73 2.80 -9.08
C ALA A 44 -5.04 3.08 -7.60
N TYR A 45 -5.65 2.13 -6.89
CA TYR A 45 -5.93 2.30 -5.46
C TYR A 45 -4.63 2.25 -4.64
N GLU A 46 -3.86 1.16 -4.83
CA GLU A 46 -2.60 0.89 -4.13
C GLU A 46 -1.49 1.89 -4.49
N PRO A 47 -0.46 2.08 -3.63
CA PRO A 47 0.71 2.86 -3.99
C PRO A 47 1.34 2.28 -5.26
N THR A 48 1.54 3.09 -6.29
CA THR A 48 1.90 2.57 -7.62
C THR A 48 2.98 3.41 -8.30
N VAL A 49 4.01 2.74 -8.81
CA VAL A 49 4.97 3.29 -9.76
C VAL A 49 4.55 2.95 -11.18
N TRP A 50 4.22 3.97 -11.97
CA TRP A 50 3.86 3.87 -13.37
C TRP A 50 5.11 4.03 -14.23
N ASN A 51 5.52 2.98 -14.91
CA ASN A 51 6.65 3.01 -15.83
C ASN A 51 6.15 3.17 -17.27
N ILE A 52 6.40 4.32 -17.87
CA ILE A 52 5.84 4.68 -19.18
C ILE A 52 6.83 4.34 -20.29
N GLY A 53 6.31 3.68 -21.32
CA GLY A 53 6.97 3.52 -22.61
C GLY A 53 6.01 3.84 -23.76
N TRP A 54 6.58 4.05 -24.95
CA TRP A 54 5.81 4.32 -26.16
C TRP A 54 6.48 3.77 -27.41
N THR A 55 5.72 3.57 -28.47
CA THR A 55 6.26 3.21 -29.79
C THR A 55 6.75 4.45 -30.56
N PRO A 56 7.71 4.32 -31.48
CA PRO A 56 8.16 5.43 -32.32
C PRO A 56 7.00 6.18 -32.99
N GLY A 57 7.08 7.50 -32.99
CA GLY A 57 6.03 8.38 -33.53
C GLY A 57 4.85 8.64 -32.58
N THR A 58 4.73 7.90 -31.48
CA THR A 58 3.77 8.21 -30.42
C THR A 58 4.24 9.39 -29.59
N ARG A 59 3.36 10.36 -29.35
CA ARG A 59 3.65 11.53 -28.51
C ARG A 59 2.71 11.62 -27.32
N VAL A 60 3.23 11.29 -26.14
CA VAL A 60 2.55 11.55 -24.86
C VAL A 60 2.83 12.99 -24.45
N VAL A 61 1.80 13.79 -24.19
CA VAL A 61 1.93 15.22 -23.88
C VAL A 61 1.51 15.57 -22.46
N GLY A 62 0.74 14.69 -21.81
CA GLY A 62 0.28 14.90 -20.45
C GLY A 62 -0.04 13.59 -19.74
N ILE A 63 0.23 13.53 -18.44
CA ILE A 63 -0.11 12.41 -17.56
C ILE A 63 -0.75 12.97 -16.29
N LEU A 64 -1.96 12.52 -15.99
CA LEU A 64 -2.59 12.67 -14.69
C LEU A 64 -2.59 11.31 -13.99
N ALA A 65 -1.75 11.16 -12.98
CA ALA A 65 -1.72 9.98 -12.13
C ALA A 65 -2.56 10.20 -10.86
N SER A 66 -3.40 9.23 -10.53
CA SER A 66 -4.35 9.32 -9.44
C SER A 66 -4.58 7.99 -8.74
N GLY A 67 -5.08 8.08 -7.52
CA GLY A 67 -5.23 6.93 -6.65
C GLY A 67 -5.60 7.29 -5.24
N TYR A 68 -5.84 6.28 -4.41
CA TYR A 68 -6.01 6.53 -2.98
C TYR A 68 -4.65 6.87 -2.37
N HIS A 69 -3.67 5.99 -2.59
CA HIS A 69 -2.30 6.13 -2.09
C HIS A 69 -1.33 6.74 -3.10
N ARG A 70 -0.05 6.87 -2.73
CA ARG A 70 0.97 7.58 -3.52
C ARG A 70 1.08 7.02 -4.94
N GLN A 71 1.04 7.90 -5.92
CA GLN A 71 1.27 7.58 -7.33
C GLN A 71 2.55 8.25 -7.80
N ALA A 72 3.46 7.47 -8.39
CA ALA A 72 4.72 7.95 -8.93
C ALA A 72 4.82 7.58 -10.41
N VAL A 73 5.29 8.49 -11.26
CA VAL A 73 5.36 8.28 -12.71
C VAL A 73 6.82 8.34 -13.15
N ALA A 74 7.27 7.34 -13.89
CA ALA A 74 8.62 7.19 -14.40
C ALA A 74 8.58 6.95 -15.92
N GLY A 75 9.73 7.01 -16.58
CA GLY A 75 9.86 6.60 -17.97
C GLY A 75 9.33 7.60 -19.00
N PHE A 76 8.91 8.81 -18.61
CA PHE A 76 8.29 9.80 -19.51
C PHE A 76 9.28 10.84 -20.07
N SER A 77 8.99 11.36 -21.27
CA SER A 77 9.79 12.43 -21.90
C SER A 77 9.67 13.74 -21.12
N GLN A 78 10.75 14.53 -21.01
CA GLN A 78 10.74 15.86 -20.36
C GLN A 78 9.72 16.84 -20.94
N SER A 79 9.28 16.63 -22.19
CA SER A 79 8.22 17.43 -22.82
C SER A 79 6.80 17.07 -22.33
N THR A 80 6.66 16.01 -21.53
CA THR A 80 5.39 15.54 -20.97
C THR A 80 5.10 16.28 -19.66
N THR A 81 3.94 16.92 -19.57
CA THR A 81 3.49 17.48 -18.28
C THR A 81 2.92 16.36 -17.41
N VAL A 82 3.42 16.22 -16.18
CA VAL A 82 2.93 15.22 -15.23
C VAL A 82 2.29 15.90 -14.03
N MET A 83 1.11 15.41 -13.64
CA MET A 83 0.39 15.83 -12.44
C MET A 83 -0.01 14.60 -11.64
N THR A 84 0.18 14.66 -10.32
CA THR A 84 -0.28 13.64 -9.39
C THR A 84 -1.33 14.22 -8.44
N SER A 85 -2.47 13.55 -8.33
CA SER A 85 -3.57 13.93 -7.44
C SER A 85 -4.17 12.69 -6.81
N THR A 86 -4.02 12.53 -5.49
CA THR A 86 -4.42 11.33 -4.74
C THR A 86 -5.29 11.72 -3.53
N TYR A 87 -5.91 10.73 -2.90
CA TYR A 87 -6.63 10.95 -1.65
C TYR A 87 -5.66 11.44 -0.56
N ASP A 88 -4.55 10.72 -0.38
CA ASP A 88 -3.55 11.01 0.66
C ASP A 88 -2.92 12.41 0.51
N ASN A 89 -2.66 12.87 -0.71
CA ASN A 89 -2.05 14.19 -0.94
C ASN A 89 -3.07 15.34 -1.05
N ARG A 90 -4.37 15.05 -0.97
CA ARG A 90 -5.48 16.01 -1.15
C ARG A 90 -5.33 16.86 -2.41
N GLY A 91 -4.93 16.22 -3.50
CA GLY A 91 -4.61 16.89 -4.76
C GLY A 91 -5.80 17.62 -5.38
N ALA A 92 -5.52 18.67 -6.15
CA ALA A 92 -6.53 19.59 -6.70
C ALA A 92 -7.53 18.93 -7.66
N CYS A 93 -7.21 17.74 -8.19
CA CYS A 93 -8.10 16.99 -9.09
C CYS A 93 -8.91 15.92 -8.35
N GLY A 94 -8.86 15.88 -7.01
CA GLY A 94 -9.41 14.78 -6.23
C GLY A 94 -8.64 13.49 -6.49
N TYR A 95 -9.32 12.35 -6.35
CA TYR A 95 -8.73 11.06 -6.65
C TYR A 95 -9.67 10.18 -7.48
N PHE A 96 -9.08 9.29 -8.27
CA PHE A 96 -9.76 8.23 -8.98
C PHE A 96 -8.83 7.03 -9.15
N TYR A 97 -9.40 5.85 -9.35
CA TYR A 97 -8.68 4.70 -9.88
C TYR A 97 -9.53 4.00 -10.94
N VAL A 98 -8.89 3.25 -11.82
CA VAL A 98 -9.58 2.55 -12.90
C VAL A 98 -9.93 1.14 -12.43
N GLY A 99 -11.22 0.82 -12.37
CA GLY A 99 -11.76 -0.50 -12.00
C GLY A 99 -13.06 -0.78 -12.75
N SER A 100 -13.62 -1.99 -12.61
CA SER A 100 -14.88 -2.37 -13.28
C SER A 100 -16.02 -1.40 -12.99
N ASP A 101 -16.10 -0.90 -11.75
CA ASP A 101 -17.27 -0.16 -11.26
C ASP A 101 -16.95 1.32 -10.92
N GLN A 102 -15.70 1.76 -11.13
CA GLN A 102 -15.18 3.06 -10.66
C GLN A 102 -14.92 4.07 -11.80
N GLN A 103 -15.67 3.99 -12.89
CA GLN A 103 -15.39 4.78 -14.11
C GLN A 103 -16.24 6.07 -14.24
N ALA A 104 -17.31 6.20 -13.46
CA ALA A 104 -18.29 7.28 -13.61
C ALA A 104 -17.67 8.69 -13.52
N GLY A 105 -16.61 8.87 -12.71
CA GLY A 105 -15.92 10.15 -12.52
C GLY A 105 -14.94 10.53 -13.64
N LEU A 106 -14.55 9.61 -14.51
CA LEU A 106 -13.48 9.83 -15.51
C LEU A 106 -13.87 10.88 -16.55
N ASN A 107 -15.07 10.78 -17.11
CA ASN A 107 -15.54 11.70 -18.15
C ASN A 107 -15.78 13.13 -17.62
N PRO A 108 -16.45 13.34 -16.47
CA PRO A 108 -16.54 14.67 -15.85
C PRO A 108 -15.17 15.31 -15.62
N LEU A 109 -14.21 14.57 -15.05
CA LEU A 109 -12.87 15.09 -14.78
C LEU A 109 -12.10 15.40 -16.08
N SER A 110 -12.14 14.48 -17.05
CA SER A 110 -11.48 14.65 -18.34
C SER A 110 -12.00 15.87 -19.10
N ARG A 111 -13.33 16.10 -19.09
CA ARG A 111 -13.91 17.31 -19.69
C ARG A 111 -13.46 18.59 -18.98
N LYS A 112 -13.40 18.58 -17.64
CA LYS A 112 -12.93 19.73 -16.86
C LYS A 112 -11.48 20.09 -17.16
N LEU A 113 -10.60 19.10 -17.30
CA LEU A 113 -9.15 19.33 -17.45
C LEU A 113 -8.70 19.46 -18.91
N PHE A 114 -9.31 18.70 -19.82
CA PHE A 114 -8.84 18.55 -21.20
C PHE A 114 -9.87 18.96 -22.25
N GLY A 115 -11.06 19.41 -21.83
CA GLY A 115 -12.14 19.84 -22.71
C GLY A 115 -12.77 18.72 -23.55
N ARG A 116 -12.49 17.46 -23.23
CA ARG A 116 -12.97 16.29 -23.99
C ARG A 116 -13.18 15.08 -23.08
N PRO A 117 -14.05 14.11 -23.43
CA PRO A 117 -14.19 12.89 -22.65
C PRO A 117 -12.99 11.96 -22.81
N VAL A 118 -12.90 10.96 -21.94
CA VAL A 118 -12.02 9.80 -22.14
C VAL A 118 -12.47 9.05 -23.39
N SER A 119 -11.51 8.74 -24.26
CA SER A 119 -11.75 8.06 -25.53
C SER A 119 -11.86 6.54 -25.38
N MET A 120 -11.08 5.96 -24.46
CA MET A 120 -11.07 4.54 -24.16
C MET A 120 -10.46 4.31 -22.77
N VAL A 121 -10.93 3.27 -22.09
CA VAL A 121 -10.38 2.79 -20.81
C VAL A 121 -9.62 1.49 -21.06
N TYR A 122 -8.38 1.40 -20.55
CA TYR A 122 -7.51 0.24 -20.68
C TYR A 122 -7.25 -0.38 -19.29
N PRO A 123 -7.96 -1.46 -18.92
CA PRO A 123 -7.69 -2.15 -17.66
C PRO A 123 -6.31 -2.80 -17.69
N ALA A 124 -5.63 -2.80 -16.55
CA ALA A 124 -4.35 -3.49 -16.41
C ALA A 124 -4.54 -4.99 -16.19
N THR A 125 -3.60 -5.77 -16.73
CA THR A 125 -3.51 -7.22 -16.51
C THR A 125 -2.12 -7.52 -15.95
N ASP A 126 -2.04 -8.02 -14.71
CA ASP A 126 -0.77 -8.30 -14.00
C ASP A 126 0.23 -7.13 -14.03
N GLY A 127 -0.28 -5.91 -13.85
CA GLY A 127 0.53 -4.68 -13.92
C GLY A 127 1.02 -4.31 -15.32
N GLN A 128 0.50 -4.90 -16.38
CA GLN A 128 0.81 -4.54 -17.76
C GLN A 128 -0.38 -3.84 -18.42
N ILE A 129 -0.10 -2.79 -19.20
CA ILE A 129 -1.11 -2.04 -19.95
C ILE A 129 -0.58 -1.70 -21.34
N VAL A 130 -1.37 -2.00 -22.37
CA VAL A 130 -1.13 -1.53 -23.74
C VAL A 130 -2.24 -0.58 -24.14
N ILE A 131 -1.87 0.66 -24.46
CA ILE A 131 -2.80 1.74 -24.81
C ILE A 131 -2.72 2.05 -26.30
N GLY A 132 -3.87 2.12 -26.97
CA GLY A 132 -3.97 2.43 -28.39
C GLY A 132 -4.00 1.19 -29.28
N ALA A 133 -3.25 1.22 -30.38
CA ALA A 133 -3.20 0.14 -31.36
C ALA A 133 -2.33 -1.03 -30.86
N ALA A 134 -2.61 -2.24 -31.36
CA ALA A 134 -1.79 -3.41 -31.08
C ALA A 134 -0.31 -3.15 -31.43
N ILE A 135 0.60 -3.61 -30.57
CA ILE A 135 2.05 -3.47 -30.77
C ILE A 135 2.52 -4.64 -31.64
N PRO A 136 3.11 -4.39 -32.83
CA PRO A 136 3.64 -5.45 -33.65
C PRO A 136 4.75 -6.25 -32.92
N PRO A 137 4.87 -7.56 -33.14
CA PRO A 137 5.99 -8.33 -32.61
C PRO A 137 7.33 -7.71 -33.01
N GLY A 138 8.24 -7.54 -32.04
CA GLY A 138 9.56 -6.94 -32.27
C GLY A 138 9.55 -5.42 -32.46
N ALA A 139 8.40 -4.74 -32.33
CA ALA A 139 8.37 -3.29 -32.35
C ALA A 139 9.23 -2.71 -31.22
N ARG A 140 10.00 -1.67 -31.56
CA ARG A 140 10.80 -0.94 -30.58
C ARG A 140 9.87 -0.21 -29.60
N VAL A 141 10.18 -0.32 -28.32
CA VAL A 141 9.58 0.48 -27.26
C VAL A 141 10.63 1.46 -26.75
N GLU A 142 10.26 2.72 -26.71
CA GLU A 142 11.05 3.81 -26.17
C GLU A 142 10.58 4.13 -24.75
N THR A 143 11.50 4.52 -23.89
CA THR A 143 11.22 5.03 -22.54
C THR A 143 12.31 6.04 -22.18
N SER A 144 11.96 7.04 -21.38
CA SER A 144 12.94 8.00 -20.88
C SER A 144 13.74 7.41 -19.73
N ALA A 145 15.05 7.59 -19.75
CA ALA A 145 15.94 7.17 -18.67
C ALA A 145 16.09 8.23 -17.55
N ASP A 146 15.48 9.41 -17.71
CA ASP A 146 15.67 10.57 -16.82
C ASP A 146 15.11 10.31 -15.42
N ILE A 147 13.91 9.76 -15.35
CA ILE A 147 13.25 9.36 -14.10
C ILE A 147 12.98 7.86 -14.20
N ARG A 148 13.76 7.08 -13.46
CA ARG A 148 13.62 5.62 -13.43
C ARG A 148 12.71 5.18 -12.29
N PRO A 149 11.98 4.06 -12.42
CA PRO A 149 11.13 3.54 -11.35
C PRO A 149 11.84 3.41 -9.99
N GLU A 150 13.11 3.02 -10.02
CA GLU A 150 13.93 2.75 -8.84
C GLU A 150 14.26 4.02 -8.03
N SER A 151 14.13 5.21 -8.65
CA SER A 151 14.32 6.49 -7.96
C SER A 151 13.24 6.81 -6.93
N TYR A 152 12.08 6.13 -7.02
CA TYR A 152 10.98 6.31 -6.08
C TYR A 152 11.04 5.39 -4.86
N ILE A 153 11.99 4.44 -4.85
CA ILE A 153 12.17 3.50 -3.75
C ILE A 153 12.55 4.27 -2.49
N ASP A 154 11.73 4.17 -1.45
CA ASP A 154 12.09 4.60 -0.12
C ASP A 154 13.05 3.58 0.50
N ARG A 155 14.34 3.87 0.42
CA ARG A 155 15.41 3.02 0.96
C ARG A 155 15.49 3.04 2.48
N SER A 156 14.78 3.97 3.13
CA SER A 156 14.69 4.03 4.58
C SER A 156 13.54 3.16 5.11
N ALA A 157 12.58 2.81 4.25
CA ALA A 157 11.47 1.94 4.60
C ALA A 157 11.92 0.47 4.75
N PRO A 158 11.31 -0.29 5.67
CA PRO A 158 11.45 -1.74 5.68
C PRO A 158 10.88 -2.35 4.39
N LYS A 159 11.33 -3.57 4.07
CA LYS A 159 10.71 -4.39 3.02
C LYS A 159 9.23 -4.64 3.33
N ALA A 160 8.44 -4.88 2.30
CA ALA A 160 7.02 -5.18 2.43
C ALA A 160 6.76 -6.52 3.17
N GLY A 161 5.65 -6.59 3.89
CA GLY A 161 5.01 -7.80 4.38
C GLY A 161 5.92 -8.68 5.23
N GLU A 162 5.82 -10.00 5.01
CA GLU A 162 6.58 -11.00 5.76
C GLU A 162 8.10 -10.84 5.61
N ALA A 163 8.57 -10.42 4.43
CA ALA A 163 9.99 -10.18 4.21
C ALA A 163 10.55 -9.11 5.16
N GLY A 164 9.79 -8.03 5.40
CA GLY A 164 10.15 -7.01 6.39
C GLY A 164 10.18 -7.53 7.83
N LEU A 165 9.25 -8.43 8.18
CA LEU A 165 9.23 -9.07 9.50
C LEU A 165 10.41 -10.01 9.71
N VAL A 166 10.73 -10.85 8.72
CA VAL A 166 11.89 -11.74 8.74
C VAL A 166 13.19 -10.95 8.86
N GLU A 167 13.33 -9.88 8.10
CA GLU A 167 14.49 -9.00 8.18
C GLU A 167 14.63 -8.37 9.58
N ALA A 168 13.53 -7.89 10.17
CA ALA A 168 13.54 -7.31 11.50
C ALA A 168 13.88 -8.33 12.60
N VAL A 169 13.47 -9.59 12.45
CA VAL A 169 13.89 -10.69 13.34
C VAL A 169 15.39 -10.96 13.20
N ASN A 170 15.89 -11.07 11.96
CA ASN A 170 17.32 -11.32 11.70
C ASN A 170 18.21 -10.20 12.24
N LYS A 171 17.71 -8.95 12.23
CA LYS A 171 18.39 -7.78 12.82
C LYS A 171 18.25 -7.68 14.34
N GLY A 172 17.49 -8.58 14.99
CA GLY A 172 17.21 -8.54 16.42
C GLY A 172 16.40 -7.30 16.85
N ILE A 173 15.65 -6.71 15.92
CA ILE A 173 14.69 -5.64 16.21
C ILE A 173 13.39 -6.25 16.74
N LEU A 174 13.01 -7.40 16.18
CA LEU A 174 11.93 -8.23 16.66
C LEU A 174 12.47 -9.58 17.17
N ARG A 175 11.71 -10.21 18.06
CA ARG A 175 11.77 -11.67 18.24
C ARG A 175 10.39 -12.26 18.06
N LYS A 176 10.30 -13.54 17.71
CA LYS A 176 9.03 -14.28 17.79
C LYS A 176 8.54 -14.26 19.24
N SER A 177 7.24 -14.05 19.42
CA SER A 177 6.63 -14.12 20.74
C SER A 177 6.44 -15.58 21.17
N ASN A 178 6.23 -15.77 22.45
CA ASN A 178 5.79 -17.05 23.03
C ASN A 178 4.56 -16.82 23.91
N GLN A 179 4.03 -17.88 24.51
CA GLN A 179 2.83 -17.82 25.34
C GLN A 179 2.99 -16.92 26.58
N ALA A 180 4.22 -16.78 27.11
CA ALA A 180 4.48 -15.93 28.26
C ALA A 180 4.30 -14.44 27.95
N ASP A 181 4.48 -14.01 26.69
CA ASP A 181 4.25 -12.62 26.28
C ASP A 181 2.76 -12.23 26.39
N MET A 182 1.87 -13.13 25.99
CA MET A 182 0.42 -12.93 26.14
C MET A 182 0.00 -13.01 27.61
N GLN A 183 0.55 -13.95 28.38
CA GLN A 183 0.28 -14.02 29.82
C GLN A 183 0.71 -12.73 30.52
N ALA A 184 1.90 -12.20 30.18
CA ALA A 184 2.39 -10.96 30.74
C ALA A 184 1.47 -9.77 30.43
N TRP A 185 0.88 -9.73 29.22
CA TRP A 185 -0.11 -8.72 28.85
C TRP A 185 -1.37 -8.81 29.73
N VAL A 186 -1.96 -10.00 29.82
CA VAL A 186 -3.17 -10.23 30.63
C VAL A 186 -2.95 -9.88 32.10
N ASP A 187 -1.82 -10.30 32.67
CA ASP A 187 -1.47 -9.97 34.06
C ASP A 187 -1.27 -8.46 34.25
N ALA A 188 -0.68 -7.77 33.26
CA ALA A 188 -0.49 -6.32 33.30
C ALA A 188 -1.82 -5.56 33.26
N VAL A 189 -2.75 -5.97 32.40
CA VAL A 189 -4.09 -5.38 32.32
C VAL A 189 -4.89 -5.67 33.60
N ALA A 190 -4.89 -6.92 34.07
CA ALA A 190 -5.62 -7.32 35.29
C ALA A 190 -5.14 -6.53 36.52
N ARG A 191 -3.83 -6.32 36.68
CA ARG A 191 -3.28 -5.49 37.78
C ARG A 191 -3.65 -4.01 37.68
N SER A 192 -3.95 -3.52 36.48
CA SER A 192 -4.29 -2.10 36.26
C SER A 192 -5.77 -1.78 36.48
N ARG A 193 -6.62 -2.80 36.60
CA ARG A 193 -8.07 -2.64 36.78
C ARG A 193 -8.49 -3.12 38.16
N PRO A 194 -9.54 -2.54 38.75
CA PRO A 194 -10.16 -3.10 39.94
C PRO A 194 -10.58 -4.55 39.66
N ALA A 195 -10.45 -5.41 40.67
CA ALA A 195 -10.99 -6.76 40.58
C ALA A 195 -12.48 -6.67 40.21
N PRO A 196 -12.96 -7.44 39.22
CA PRO A 196 -14.38 -7.48 38.90
C PRO A 196 -15.17 -7.86 40.16
N ASP A 197 -16.22 -7.10 40.49
CA ASP A 197 -17.17 -7.42 41.55
C ASP A 197 -18.16 -8.50 41.09
N THR A 198 -17.61 -9.57 40.51
CA THR A 198 -18.36 -10.70 39.96
C THR A 198 -17.96 -11.94 40.74
N PRO A 199 -18.91 -12.62 41.41
CA PRO A 199 -18.60 -13.81 42.18
C PRO A 199 -18.09 -14.94 41.27
N PRO A 200 -17.13 -15.76 41.72
CA PRO A 200 -16.63 -16.88 40.94
C PRO A 200 -17.74 -17.92 40.72
N VAL A 201 -17.82 -18.48 39.51
CA VAL A 201 -18.74 -19.58 39.20
C VAL A 201 -18.03 -20.91 39.43
N ALA A 202 -18.60 -21.76 40.28
CA ALA A 202 -18.07 -23.10 40.52
C ALA A 202 -18.00 -23.91 39.22
N GLY A 203 -16.81 -24.45 38.92
CA GLY A 203 -16.58 -25.26 37.71
C GLY A 203 -16.21 -24.48 36.44
N GLN A 204 -16.17 -23.14 36.47
CA GLN A 204 -15.61 -22.38 35.35
C GLN A 204 -14.08 -22.52 35.32
N SER A 205 -13.55 -22.98 34.18
CA SER A 205 -12.12 -22.91 33.88
C SER A 205 -11.72 -21.48 33.51
N LYS A 206 -10.46 -21.11 33.80
CA LYS A 206 -9.89 -19.86 33.29
C LYS A 206 -9.92 -19.88 31.76
N PRO A 207 -10.23 -18.74 31.10
CA PRO A 207 -10.16 -18.65 29.65
C PRO A 207 -8.78 -19.08 29.16
N GLU A 208 -8.73 -19.92 28.12
CA GLU A 208 -7.47 -20.25 27.47
C GLU A 208 -6.93 -19.01 26.76
N LEU A 209 -5.64 -18.73 26.94
CA LEU A 209 -5.01 -17.61 26.25
C LEU A 209 -4.87 -17.92 24.75
N PRO A 210 -5.17 -16.94 23.88
CA PRO A 210 -5.01 -17.13 22.45
C PRO A 210 -3.55 -17.41 22.11
N ARG A 211 -3.33 -18.36 21.19
CA ARG A 211 -2.02 -18.66 20.63
C ARG A 211 -1.93 -18.07 19.24
N TYR A 212 -0.94 -17.21 19.02
CA TYR A 212 -0.70 -16.58 17.74
C TYR A 212 0.54 -17.19 17.07
N SER A 213 0.38 -17.68 15.84
CA SER A 213 1.49 -18.18 15.03
C SER A 213 2.34 -17.05 14.41
N ASN A 214 1.71 -15.90 14.13
CA ASN A 214 2.37 -14.73 13.56
C ASN A 214 2.44 -13.58 14.56
N ALA A 215 3.25 -13.76 15.61
CA ALA A 215 3.36 -12.80 16.71
C ALA A 215 4.81 -12.53 17.11
N TYR A 216 5.05 -11.28 17.50
CA TYR A 216 6.38 -10.71 17.71
C TYR A 216 6.43 -9.80 18.92
N VAL A 217 7.60 -9.74 19.55
CA VAL A 217 7.91 -8.75 20.57
C VAL A 217 8.89 -7.74 19.99
N VAL A 218 8.56 -6.45 20.14
CA VAL A 218 9.38 -5.33 19.68
C VAL A 218 10.49 -5.08 20.70
N LEU A 219 11.74 -5.17 20.28
CA LEU A 219 12.91 -5.05 21.16
C LEU A 219 13.64 -3.71 21.02
N LYS A 220 13.50 -3.06 19.86
CA LYS A 220 14.21 -1.84 19.46
C LYS A 220 13.28 -0.95 18.62
N PRO A 221 13.65 0.32 18.35
CA PRO A 221 12.91 1.15 17.41
C PRO A 221 12.61 0.40 16.11
N PHE A 222 11.34 0.42 15.70
CA PHE A 222 10.80 -0.39 14.63
C PHE A 222 9.84 0.44 13.79
N THR A 223 9.77 0.14 12.50
CA THR A 223 8.75 0.68 11.59
C THR A 223 7.98 -0.52 11.04
N TYR A 224 6.66 -0.47 11.10
CA TYR A 224 5.82 -1.54 10.57
C TYR A 224 6.07 -1.71 9.05
N PRO A 225 6.35 -2.94 8.58
CA PRO A 225 6.29 -3.26 7.16
C PRO A 225 4.91 -2.95 6.59
N ALA A 226 4.87 -2.30 5.43
CA ALA A 226 3.62 -2.19 4.67
C ALA A 226 3.17 -3.57 4.17
N GLY A 227 1.86 -3.80 4.04
CA GLY A 227 1.28 -5.04 3.52
C GLY A 227 0.82 -6.03 4.60
N LEU A 228 0.78 -5.62 5.88
CA LEU A 228 0.32 -6.46 6.99
C LEU A 228 -1.21 -6.51 7.11
N TYR A 229 -1.88 -6.87 6.02
CA TYR A 229 -3.33 -6.97 5.91
C TYR A 229 -3.81 -8.43 5.78
N GLY A 230 -5.03 -8.70 6.25
CA GLY A 230 -5.67 -10.01 6.11
C GLY A 230 -4.85 -11.14 6.70
N ALA A 231 -4.57 -12.18 5.90
CA ALA A 231 -3.77 -13.34 6.30
C ALA A 231 -2.31 -13.01 6.66
N HIS A 232 -1.81 -11.84 6.24
CA HIS A 232 -0.46 -11.37 6.55
C HIS A 232 -0.40 -10.45 7.77
N SER A 233 -1.53 -10.18 8.44
CA SER A 233 -1.56 -9.46 9.70
C SER A 233 -0.74 -10.20 10.77
N ALA A 234 -0.14 -9.42 11.68
CA ALA A 234 0.66 -9.93 12.78
C ALA A 234 0.13 -9.45 14.14
N VAL A 235 0.69 -9.98 15.21
CA VAL A 235 0.52 -9.46 16.57
C VAL A 235 1.84 -8.90 17.06
N PHE A 236 1.82 -7.71 17.63
CA PHE A 236 2.99 -7.04 18.19
C PHE A 236 2.79 -6.76 19.67
N PHE A 237 3.71 -7.23 20.49
CA PHE A 237 3.83 -6.81 21.88
C PHE A 237 4.93 -5.75 21.98
N ILE A 238 4.61 -4.58 22.50
CA ILE A 238 5.55 -3.49 22.74
C ILE A 238 5.83 -3.44 24.25
N PRO A 239 6.98 -3.94 24.72
CA PRO A 239 7.34 -3.92 26.14
C PRO A 239 7.46 -2.50 26.69
N ARG A 240 7.35 -2.35 28.01
CA ARG A 240 7.57 -1.06 28.69
C ARG A 240 8.95 -0.50 28.36
N GLY A 241 9.02 0.80 28.08
CA GLY A 241 10.26 1.51 27.76
C GLY A 241 10.71 1.37 26.31
N VAL A 242 10.09 0.50 25.50
CA VAL A 242 10.32 0.46 24.06
C VAL A 242 9.44 1.52 23.40
N PRO A 243 10.01 2.42 22.55
CA PRO A 243 9.21 3.41 21.83
C PRO A 243 8.14 2.76 20.95
N GLN A 244 7.01 3.45 20.80
CA GLN A 244 5.99 3.05 19.85
C GLN A 244 6.58 2.94 18.43
N PRO A 245 6.33 1.83 17.71
CA PRO A 245 6.78 1.70 16.33
C PRO A 245 6.15 2.75 15.42
N GLN A 246 6.88 3.11 14.36
CA GLN A 246 6.44 4.05 13.33
C GLN A 246 5.70 3.33 12.20
N GLY A 247 5.03 4.10 11.34
CA GLY A 247 4.28 3.57 10.19
C GLY A 247 2.92 3.01 10.56
N ASP A 248 2.26 2.38 9.59
CA ASP A 248 0.92 1.82 9.74
C ASP A 248 1.00 0.30 10.00
N PRO A 249 0.42 -0.23 11.09
CA PRO A 249 0.41 -1.66 11.40
C PRO A 249 -0.52 -2.50 10.49
N GLY A 250 -1.30 -1.87 9.61
CA GLY A 250 -2.31 -2.51 8.79
C GLY A 250 -3.43 -3.11 9.63
N HIS A 251 -3.78 -4.38 9.38
CA HIS A 251 -4.74 -5.13 10.20
C HIS A 251 -4.09 -5.84 11.39
N SER A 252 -2.84 -5.54 11.70
CA SER A 252 -2.13 -6.15 12.83
C SER A 252 -2.73 -5.71 14.17
N THR A 253 -2.57 -6.57 15.17
CA THR A 253 -2.93 -6.26 16.56
C THR A 253 -1.70 -5.80 17.32
N VAL A 254 -1.83 -4.73 18.09
CA VAL A 254 -0.73 -4.12 18.84
C VAL A 254 -1.11 -4.02 20.30
N TYR A 255 -0.33 -4.70 21.15
CA TYR A 255 -0.41 -4.67 22.61
C TYR A 255 0.70 -3.78 23.15
N ASP A 256 0.35 -2.56 23.58
CA ASP A 256 1.32 -1.60 24.10
C ASP A 256 1.36 -1.58 25.63
N PHE A 257 2.45 -2.11 26.21
CA PHE A 257 2.61 -2.18 27.66
C PHE A 257 2.90 -0.83 28.31
N ASN A 258 3.28 0.19 27.53
CA ASN A 258 3.48 1.54 28.05
C ASN A 258 2.14 2.18 28.44
N THR A 259 1.11 1.98 27.62
CA THR A 259 -0.21 2.59 27.79
C THR A 259 -1.28 1.60 28.28
N LEU A 260 -0.97 0.30 28.26
CA LEU A 260 -1.92 -0.79 28.47
C LEU A 260 -3.13 -0.70 27.53
N ARG A 261 -2.90 -0.19 26.32
CA ARG A 261 -3.90 -0.16 25.24
C ARG A 261 -3.62 -1.26 24.23
N CYS A 262 -4.69 -1.83 23.72
CA CYS A 262 -4.68 -2.70 22.56
C CYS A 262 -5.27 -1.95 21.36
N GLN A 263 -4.62 -2.07 20.20
CA GLN A 263 -5.13 -1.57 18.91
C GLN A 263 -5.25 -2.72 17.90
N GLY A 264 -6.28 -2.70 17.08
CA GLY A 264 -6.50 -3.68 16.00
C GLY A 264 -7.72 -4.57 16.23
N GLY A 265 -8.10 -5.34 15.20
CA GLY A 265 -9.37 -6.07 15.16
C GLY A 265 -9.54 -7.19 16.19
N ARG A 266 -8.46 -7.62 16.87
CA ARG A 266 -8.50 -8.71 17.86
C ARG A 266 -8.63 -8.23 19.31
N CYS A 267 -8.45 -6.93 19.57
CA CYS A 267 -8.50 -6.39 20.93
C CYS A 267 -9.85 -6.63 21.63
N SER A 268 -10.95 -6.61 20.91
CA SER A 268 -12.29 -6.89 21.45
C SER A 268 -12.60 -8.38 21.58
N SER A 269 -11.99 -9.24 20.75
CA SER A 269 -12.20 -10.70 20.81
C SER A 269 -11.41 -11.37 21.93
N ASP A 270 -10.30 -10.76 22.34
CA ASP A 270 -9.43 -11.32 23.36
C ASP A 270 -9.93 -11.04 24.80
N GLY A 271 -10.98 -10.22 24.96
CA GLY A 271 -11.76 -10.15 26.21
C GLY A 271 -11.07 -9.50 27.42
N TYR A 272 -9.95 -8.79 27.21
CA TYR A 272 -9.19 -8.11 28.26
C TYR A 272 -9.20 -6.60 28.08
#